data_AF-A0A3B8PTM4-F1
#
_entry.id   AF-A0A3B8PTM4-F1
#
_cell.length_a   1.000
_cell.length_b   1.000
_cell.length_c   1.000
_cell.angle_alpha   90.00
_cell.angle_beta   90.00
_cell.angle_gamma   90.00
#
_symmetry.space_group_name_H-M   'P 1'
#
loop_
_entity.id
_entity.type
_entity.pdbx_description
1 polymer ?
#
loop_
_entity_poly.entity_id
_entity_poly.type
_entity_poly.pdbx_seq_one_letter_code
_entity_poly.pdbx_strand_id
1 'polypeptide(L)'
;MEAALSKAVDGHVKTFVTHFAVDGGQKTSFSATAPQALFLVNGPLLRKWLKPTKTNLTGRLAKLDDATAIAEELYMSILNRPPTDSEQAEVADYLQKVTNRNDAVTEFTWALLLSAEFRFNH
;
A
#
# COMPACT_ATOMS: atom_id res chain seq x y z
N MET A 1 -11.24 -21.85 -2.86
CA MET A 1 -10.63 -20.51 -2.98
C MET A 1 -9.77 -20.19 -1.75
N GLU A 2 -10.29 -20.37 -0.53
CA GLU A 2 -9.52 -20.17 0.72
C GLU A 2 -8.22 -21.00 0.83
N ALA A 3 -8.23 -22.28 0.46
CA ALA A 3 -7.03 -23.13 0.56
C ALA A 3 -5.88 -22.66 -0.35
N ALA A 4 -6.19 -22.10 -1.52
CA ALA A 4 -5.19 -21.54 -2.42
C ALA A 4 -4.66 -20.18 -1.92
N LEU A 5 -5.53 -19.39 -1.30
CA LEU A 5 -5.16 -18.14 -0.64
C LEU A 5 -4.23 -18.43 0.55
N SER A 6 -4.63 -19.28 1.50
CA SER A 6 -3.80 -19.66 2.65
C SER A 6 -2.44 -20.16 2.21
N LYS A 7 -2.35 -21.11 1.26
CA LYS A 7 -1.06 -21.60 0.75
C LYS A 7 -0.18 -20.49 0.16
N ALA A 8 -0.77 -19.48 -0.48
CA ALA A 8 -0.04 -18.34 -1.04
C ALA A 8 0.42 -17.34 0.04
N VAL A 9 -0.30 -17.22 1.15
CA VAL A 9 0.02 -16.25 2.21
C VAL A 9 0.85 -16.86 3.35
N ASP A 10 0.79 -18.17 3.59
CA ASP A 10 1.41 -18.85 4.76
C ASP A 10 2.90 -18.50 4.98
N GLY A 11 3.70 -18.46 3.91
CA GLY A 11 5.12 -18.09 4.00
C GLY A 11 5.34 -16.63 4.39
N HIS A 12 4.39 -15.75 4.08
CA HIS A 12 4.41 -14.33 4.41
C HIS A 12 3.80 -14.07 5.79
N VAL A 13 2.77 -14.81 6.20
CA VAL A 13 2.20 -14.76 7.55
C VAL A 13 3.28 -14.97 8.60
N LYS A 14 4.14 -15.97 8.43
CA LYS A 14 5.26 -16.23 9.36
C LYS A 14 6.18 -15.01 9.51
N THR A 15 6.48 -14.31 8.41
CA THR A 15 7.32 -13.11 8.40
C THR A 15 6.66 -11.97 9.19
N PHE A 16 5.37 -11.73 8.95
CA PHE A 16 4.61 -10.72 9.70
C PHE A 16 4.50 -11.08 11.18
N VAL A 17 4.22 -12.34 11.52
CA VAL A 17 4.21 -12.81 12.91
C VAL A 17 5.57 -12.57 13.57
N THR A 18 6.68 -12.86 12.89
CA THR A 18 8.03 -12.59 13.43
C THR A 18 8.34 -11.12 13.66
N HIS A 19 7.74 -10.16 12.95
CA HIS A 19 8.03 -8.73 13.15
C HIS A 19 6.98 -8.00 13.99
N PHE A 20 5.72 -8.44 13.95
CA PHE A 20 4.59 -7.76 14.57
C PHE A 20 4.04 -8.49 15.81
N ALA A 21 4.37 -9.78 16.00
CA ALA A 21 3.93 -10.55 17.18
C ALA A 21 5.03 -10.76 18.25
N VAL A 22 6.23 -10.18 18.06
CA VAL A 22 7.40 -10.36 18.95
C VAL A 22 7.08 -10.07 20.41
N ASP A 23 6.18 -9.12 20.66
CA ASP A 23 5.90 -8.61 22.00
C ASP A 23 4.69 -9.23 22.71
N GLY A 24 3.93 -10.13 22.06
CA GLY A 24 2.81 -10.87 22.68
C GLY A 24 1.63 -10.01 23.20
N GLY A 25 0.42 -10.25 22.66
CA GLY A 25 -0.84 -9.76 23.24
C GLY A 25 -1.27 -8.34 22.83
N GLN A 26 -2.58 -8.07 22.96
CA GLN A 26 -3.15 -6.73 22.81
C GLN A 26 -2.57 -5.81 23.89
N LYS A 27 -1.60 -4.97 23.51
CA LYS A 27 -1.17 -3.86 24.37
C LYS A 27 -2.28 -2.80 24.38
N THR A 28 -2.65 -2.36 25.59
CA THR A 28 -3.61 -1.26 25.80
C THR A 28 -3.06 0.10 25.38
N SER A 29 -1.76 0.19 25.09
CA SER A 29 -1.09 1.34 24.49
C SER A 29 -0.42 0.95 23.17
N PHE A 30 -0.61 1.81 22.16
CA PHE A 30 -0.01 1.65 20.85
C PHE A 30 1.52 1.78 20.92
N SER A 31 2.24 0.85 20.28
CA SER A 31 3.68 0.94 20.10
C SER A 31 4.03 0.65 18.63
N ALA A 32 4.21 1.70 17.82
CA ALA A 32 4.92 1.58 16.55
C ALA A 32 6.41 1.48 16.85
N THR A 33 6.91 0.26 17.02
CA THR A 33 8.33 0.09 17.28
C THR A 33 9.11 0.41 16.01
N ALA A 34 10.23 1.13 16.14
CA ALA A 34 11.10 1.49 15.01
C ALA A 34 11.42 0.31 14.07
N PRO A 35 11.61 -0.94 14.54
CA PRO A 35 11.78 -2.11 13.69
C PRO A 35 10.60 -2.42 12.77
N GLN A 36 9.36 -2.23 13.22
CA GLN A 36 8.16 -2.47 12.40
C GLN A 36 8.02 -1.42 11.29
N ALA A 37 8.26 -0.15 11.61
CA ALA A 37 8.29 0.91 10.61
C ALA A 37 9.39 0.66 9.57
N LEU A 38 10.59 0.28 10.03
CA LEU A 38 11.71 -0.04 9.15
C LEU A 38 11.43 -1.24 8.24
N PHE A 39 10.74 -2.28 8.74
CA PHE A 39 10.32 -3.41 7.94
C PHE A 39 9.34 -3.00 6.83
N LEU A 40 8.38 -2.13 7.12
CA LEU A 40 7.41 -1.67 6.12
C LEU A 40 8.03 -0.72 5.09
N VAL A 41 8.95 0.15 5.53
CA VAL A 41 9.59 1.15 4.68
C VAL A 41 10.66 0.51 3.78
N ASN A 42 11.51 -0.35 4.34
CA ASN A 42 12.69 -0.90 3.65
C ASN A 42 12.57 -2.38 3.27
N GLY A 43 11.56 -3.09 3.77
CA GLY A 43 11.39 -4.52 3.52
C GLY A 43 11.08 -4.81 2.05
N PRO A 44 11.75 -5.80 1.42
CA PRO A 44 11.53 -6.12 0.01
C PRO A 44 10.15 -6.75 -0.24
N LEU A 45 9.47 -7.24 0.81
CA LEU A 45 8.20 -7.94 0.70
C LEU A 45 7.09 -7.02 0.17
N LEU A 46 6.87 -5.88 0.84
CA LEU A 46 5.83 -4.93 0.44
C LEU A 46 6.12 -4.39 -0.96
N ARG A 47 7.37 -3.99 -1.22
CA ARG A 47 7.81 -3.56 -2.55
C ARG A 47 7.55 -4.61 -3.64
N LYS A 48 7.76 -5.90 -3.34
CA LYS A 48 7.49 -7.00 -4.29
C LYS A 48 5.99 -7.16 -4.59
N TRP A 49 5.13 -7.05 -3.58
CA TRP A 49 3.67 -7.15 -3.77
C TRP A 49 3.09 -5.99 -4.56
N LEU A 50 3.70 -4.81 -4.45
CA LEU A 50 3.28 -3.61 -5.17
C LEU A 50 3.75 -3.58 -6.63
N LYS A 51 4.66 -4.46 -7.06
CA LYS A 51 5.04 -4.54 -8.48
C LYS A 51 3.80 -4.80 -9.34
N PRO A 52 3.55 -4.02 -10.42
CA PRO A 52 2.39 -4.22 -11.27
C PRO A 52 2.29 -5.65 -11.81
N THR A 53 1.10 -6.24 -11.68
CA THR A 53 0.75 -7.55 -12.25
C THR A 53 -0.55 -7.44 -13.05
N LYS A 54 -1.08 -8.54 -13.60
CA LYS A 54 -2.34 -8.45 -14.34
C LYS A 54 -3.58 -8.18 -13.46
N THR A 55 -3.49 -8.43 -12.15
CA THR A 55 -4.65 -8.51 -11.25
C THR A 55 -4.59 -7.58 -10.03
N ASN A 56 -3.40 -7.16 -9.58
CA ASN A 56 -3.26 -6.29 -8.41
C ASN A 56 -3.57 -4.82 -8.73
N LEU A 57 -3.75 -4.01 -7.68
CA LEU A 57 -4.12 -2.60 -7.78
C LEU A 57 -3.16 -1.80 -8.67
N THR A 58 -1.85 -1.87 -8.42
CA THR A 58 -0.85 -1.14 -9.23
C THR A 58 -0.87 -1.55 -10.70
N GLY A 59 -1.22 -2.81 -10.98
CA GLY A 59 -1.44 -3.31 -12.34
C GLY A 59 -2.70 -2.81 -13.04
N ARG A 60 -3.74 -2.45 -12.28
CA ARG A 60 -4.94 -1.79 -12.81
C ARG A 60 -4.70 -0.30 -13.01
N LEU A 61 -4.12 0.38 -12.01
CA LEU A 61 -3.74 1.80 -12.08
C LEU A 61 -2.77 2.07 -13.25
N ALA A 62 -1.83 1.16 -13.52
CA ALA A 62 -0.90 1.24 -14.65
C ALA A 62 -1.57 1.28 -16.04
N LYS A 63 -2.84 0.87 -16.15
CA LYS A 63 -3.60 0.88 -17.41
C LYS A 63 -4.47 2.12 -17.59
N LEU A 64 -4.51 3.00 -16.58
CA LEU A 64 -5.28 4.23 -16.62
C LEU A 64 -4.39 5.37 -17.13
N ASP A 65 -4.88 6.09 -18.13
CA ASP A 65 -4.18 7.24 -18.73
C ASP A 65 -4.58 8.57 -18.07
N ASP A 66 -5.74 8.63 -17.44
CA ASP A 66 -6.25 9.80 -16.76
C ASP A 66 -5.80 9.88 -15.29
N ALA A 67 -5.34 11.06 -14.86
CA ALA A 67 -4.85 11.27 -13.50
C ALA A 67 -5.99 11.26 -12.48
N THR A 68 -7.16 11.77 -12.84
CA THR A 68 -8.35 11.77 -11.97
C THR A 68 -8.81 10.33 -11.73
N ALA A 69 -8.95 9.51 -12.78
CA ALA A 69 -9.28 8.10 -12.65
C ALA A 69 -8.27 7.32 -11.79
N ILE A 70 -6.97 7.62 -11.92
CA ILE A 70 -5.95 7.03 -11.03
C ILE A 70 -6.19 7.41 -9.58
N ALA A 71 -6.40 8.71 -9.30
CA ALA A 71 -6.64 9.18 -7.95
C ALA A 71 -7.89 8.54 -7.34
N GLU A 72 -8.99 8.47 -8.08
CA GLU A 72 -10.23 7.85 -7.63
C GLU A 72 -10.05 6.37 -7.29
N GLU A 73 -9.48 5.56 -8.19
CA GLU A 73 -9.27 4.14 -7.92
C GLU A 73 -8.27 3.91 -6.78
N LEU A 74 -7.20 4.71 -6.71
CA LEU A 74 -6.17 4.61 -5.68
C LEU A 74 -6.74 4.86 -4.27
N TYR A 75 -7.41 6.00 -4.07
CA TYR A 75 -7.93 6.40 -2.76
C TYR A 75 -9.10 5.53 -2.34
N MET A 76 -9.99 5.18 -3.26
CA MET A 76 -11.10 4.27 -2.96
C MET A 76 -10.59 2.88 -2.58
N SER A 77 -9.54 2.37 -3.23
CA SER A 77 -9.02 1.02 -2.95
C SER A 77 -8.24 0.91 -1.65
N ILE A 78 -7.59 1.99 -1.19
CA ILE A 78 -6.71 1.97 -0.02
C ILE A 78 -7.39 2.57 1.21
N LEU A 79 -8.06 3.71 1.05
CA LEU A 79 -8.65 4.49 2.14
C LEU A 79 -10.18 4.39 2.19
N ASN A 80 -10.81 3.69 1.24
CA ASN A 80 -12.27 3.50 1.19
C ASN A 80 -13.08 4.81 1.19
N ARG A 81 -12.54 5.85 0.55
CA ARG A 81 -13.20 7.14 0.32
C ARG A 81 -12.72 7.76 -1.00
N PRO A 82 -13.48 8.68 -1.60
CA PRO A 82 -12.98 9.46 -2.74
C PRO A 82 -11.81 10.36 -2.32
N PRO A 83 -10.91 10.69 -3.26
CA PRO A 83 -9.86 11.69 -3.05
C PRO A 83 -10.48 13.09 -2.93
N THR A 84 -9.87 13.92 -2.11
CA THR A 84 -10.15 15.37 -2.07
C THR A 84 -9.54 16.06 -3.30
N ASP A 85 -9.97 17.28 -3.59
CA ASP A 85 -9.45 18.07 -4.71
C ASP A 85 -7.92 18.28 -4.62
N SER A 86 -7.40 18.46 -3.41
CA SER A 86 -5.96 18.61 -3.18
C SER A 86 -5.20 17.32 -3.49
N GLU A 87 -5.74 16.17 -3.09
CA GLU A 87 -5.13 14.87 -3.35
C GLU A 87 -5.16 14.52 -4.85
N GLN A 88 -6.25 14.85 -5.56
CA GLN A 88 -6.29 14.72 -7.02
C GLN A 88 -5.22 15.57 -7.69
N ALA A 89 -5.04 16.82 -7.24
CA ALA A 89 -4.02 17.71 -7.76
C ALA A 89 -2.60 17.18 -7.50
N GLU A 90 -2.32 16.64 -6.31
CA GLU A 90 -1.04 16.01 -5.98
C GLU A 90 -0.74 14.81 -6.88
N VAL A 91 -1.74 13.95 -7.13
CA VAL A 91 -1.61 12.82 -8.05
C VAL A 91 -1.26 13.31 -9.46
N ALA A 92 -2.00 14.29 -9.98
CA ALA A 92 -1.76 14.84 -11.31
C ALA A 92 -0.36 15.47 -11.44
N ASP A 93 0.05 16.28 -10.46
CA ASP A 93 1.35 16.96 -10.44
C ASP A 93 2.52 15.97 -10.37
N TYR A 94 2.42 14.94 -9.52
CA TYR A 94 3.48 13.94 -9.41
C TYR A 94 3.61 13.08 -10.68
N LEU A 95 2.48 12.70 -11.29
CA LEU A 95 2.47 11.94 -12.54
C LEU A 95 3.15 12.69 -13.70
N GLN A 96 3.15 14.02 -13.68
CA GLN A 96 3.85 14.84 -14.67
C GLN A 96 5.37 14.91 -14.43
N LYS A 97 5.82 14.75 -13.18
CA LYS A 97 7.24 14.87 -12.79
C LYS A 97 8.05 13.59 -13.02
N VAL A 98 7.39 12.44 -13.14
CA VAL A 98 8.04 11.14 -13.29
C VAL A 98 8.13 10.70 -14.74
N THR A 99 9.25 10.08 -15.12
CA THR A 99 9.41 9.50 -16.47
C THR A 99 8.66 8.17 -16.62
N ASN A 100 8.55 7.40 -15.54
CA ASN A 100 7.89 6.10 -15.54
C ASN A 100 6.62 6.14 -14.68
N ARG A 101 5.47 6.13 -15.34
CA ARG A 101 4.15 6.14 -14.71
C ARG A 101 3.92 4.93 -13.79
N ASN A 102 4.47 3.77 -14.14
CA ASN A 102 4.33 2.55 -13.33
C ASN A 102 5.06 2.67 -11.98
N ASP A 103 6.18 3.39 -11.96
CA ASP A 103 6.91 3.64 -10.72
C ASP A 103 6.11 4.62 -9.85
N ALA A 104 5.52 5.66 -10.44
CA ALA A 104 4.71 6.61 -9.68
C ALA A 104 3.47 5.99 -9.04
N VAL A 105 2.70 5.16 -9.76
CA VAL A 105 1.54 4.48 -9.16
C VAL A 105 1.96 3.51 -8.04
N THR A 106 3.15 2.91 -8.16
CA THR A 106 3.72 2.04 -7.13
C THR A 106 4.11 2.86 -5.90
N GLU A 107 4.77 4.01 -6.07
CA GLU A 107 5.13 4.90 -4.97
C GLU A 107 3.90 5.49 -4.26
N PHE A 108 2.87 5.90 -5.01
CA PHE A 108 1.61 6.37 -4.41
C PHE A 108 0.93 5.29 -3.57
N THR A 109 0.82 4.08 -4.11
CA THR A 109 0.24 2.94 -3.39
C THR A 109 1.04 2.66 -2.11
N TRP A 110 2.37 2.70 -2.19
CA TRP A 110 3.24 2.51 -1.04
C TRP A 110 3.08 3.63 0.00
N ALA A 111 3.06 4.89 -0.42
CA ALA A 111 2.93 6.05 0.46
C ALA A 111 1.59 6.04 1.23
N LEU A 112 0.48 5.73 0.55
CA LEU A 112 -0.83 5.65 1.18
C LEU A 112 -0.92 4.48 2.17
N LEU A 113 -0.36 3.31 1.85
CA LEU A 113 -0.29 2.17 2.78
C LEU A 113 0.56 2.46 4.04
N LEU A 114 1.46 3.44 3.99
CA LEU A 114 2.26 3.88 5.13
C LEU A 114 1.72 5.14 5.81
N SER A 115 0.65 5.72 5.29
CA SER A 115 0.06 6.95 5.83
C SER A 115 -0.54 6.72 7.22
N ALA A 116 -0.62 7.80 8.00
CA ALA A 116 -1.33 7.78 9.27
C ALA A 116 -2.84 7.50 9.08
N GLU A 117 -3.42 7.97 7.98
CA GLU A 117 -4.83 7.74 7.68
C GLU A 117 -5.12 6.24 7.49
N PHE A 118 -4.34 5.57 6.64
CA PHE A 118 -4.39 4.11 6.51
C PHE A 118 -3.98 3.38 7.79
N ARG A 119 -3.48 4.05 8.83
CA ARG A 119 -3.10 3.39 10.09
C ARG A 119 -4.10 3.61 11.22
N PHE A 120 -4.94 4.63 11.13
CA PHE A 120 -5.83 5.01 12.23
C PHE A 120 -7.29 5.21 11.80
N ASN A 121 -7.60 5.27 10.51
CA ASN A 121 -8.93 5.67 10.02
C ASN A 121 -9.67 4.54 9.26
N HIS A 122 -9.42 3.29 9.67
CA HIS A 122 -9.91 2.06 9.06
C HIS A 122 -10.08 0.99 10.15
#